data_AF-A0A6J7KX41-F1
#
_entry.id   AF-A0A6J7KX41-F1
#
_cell.length_a   1.000
_cell.length_b   1.000
_cell.length_c   1.000
_cell.angle_alpha   90.00
_cell.angle_beta   90.00
_cell.angle_gamma   90.00
#
_symmetry.space_group_name_H-M   'P 1'
#
loop_
_entity.id
_entity.type
_entity.pdbx_description
1 polymer ?
#
loop_
_entity_poly.entity_id
_entity_poly.type
_entity_poly.pdbx_seq_one_letter_code
_entity_poly.pdbx_strand_id
1 'polypeptide(L)'
;MNVTGDRLTPHGLASVGWDDEGVEAQSWDLVHNGTLVGYQLDRAMAAEFGHPRSNGSAYADSAGHTAIQRMPNVSLLPAPDGPDLEGLIGGVEDGIYVVGDKSWSIDMQRFNFQFTGQRFYRIRAGRLAGQVKDVAYQATTTDFWGSMIAVGGPSTYLLGGAFNCGKGQPGQVAPVSHGCPAAVFESVNVLNSAQEGGR
;
A
#
# COMPACT_ATOMS: atom_id res chain seq x y z
N MET A 1 -9.87 -9.15 1.45
CA MET A 1 -8.93 -8.10 0.99
C MET A 1 -9.44 -7.49 -0.31
N ASN A 2 -9.72 -6.19 -0.32
CA ASN A 2 -10.11 -5.47 -1.54
C ASN A 2 -9.15 -4.30 -1.74
N VAL A 3 -8.45 -4.26 -2.87
CA VAL A 3 -7.46 -3.22 -3.18
C VAL A 3 -7.86 -2.57 -4.50
N THR A 4 -7.95 -1.25 -4.51
CA THR A 4 -8.35 -0.47 -5.69
C THR A 4 -7.18 0.34 -6.24
N GLY A 5 -7.16 0.50 -7.56
CA GLY A 5 -6.48 1.60 -8.22
C GLY A 5 -7.49 2.71 -8.46
N ASP A 6 -7.17 3.94 -8.05
CA ASP A 6 -8.10 5.05 -8.15
C ASP A 6 -7.38 6.35 -8.57
N ARG A 7 -7.86 7.00 -9.63
CA ARG A 7 -7.39 8.31 -10.11
C ARG A 7 -8.30 9.46 -9.70
N LEU A 8 -9.36 9.18 -8.95
CA LEU A 8 -10.40 10.13 -8.55
C LEU A 8 -10.42 10.41 -7.04
N THR A 9 -9.59 9.73 -6.24
CA THR A 9 -9.58 9.85 -4.78
C THR A 9 -9.41 11.32 -4.36
N PRO A 10 -10.36 11.91 -3.62
CA PRO A 10 -10.21 13.26 -3.09
C PRO A 10 -8.94 13.38 -2.27
N HIS A 11 -8.16 14.44 -2.51
CA HIS A 11 -6.85 14.70 -1.88
C HIS A 11 -5.75 13.66 -2.17
N GLY A 12 -6.00 12.68 -3.06
CA GLY A 12 -4.97 11.79 -3.56
C GLY A 12 -3.95 12.56 -4.41
N LEU A 13 -2.67 12.31 -4.16
CA LEU A 13 -1.58 12.98 -4.87
C LEU A 13 -1.49 12.53 -6.34
N ALA A 14 -2.04 11.35 -6.66
CA ALA A 14 -2.10 10.81 -8.01
C ALA A 14 -3.46 11.08 -8.69
N SER A 15 -4.31 11.94 -8.12
CA SER A 15 -5.64 12.21 -8.66
C SER A 15 -5.60 13.22 -9.80
N VAL A 16 -6.25 12.90 -10.90
CA VAL A 16 -6.28 13.71 -12.14
C VAL A 16 -7.64 13.57 -12.83
N GLY A 17 -7.99 14.49 -13.74
CA GLY A 17 -9.13 14.31 -14.63
C GLY A 17 -8.81 13.40 -15.83
N TRP A 18 -7.61 13.57 -16.38
CA TRP A 18 -7.04 12.77 -17.46
C TRP A 18 -5.57 12.51 -17.15
N ASP A 19 -5.08 11.35 -17.56
CA ASP A 19 -3.66 11.01 -17.47
C ASP A 19 -2.85 11.69 -18.60
N ASP A 20 -1.53 11.52 -18.62
CA ASP A 20 -0.66 12.21 -19.58
C ASP A 20 -0.74 11.66 -21.02
N GLU A 21 -1.57 10.63 -21.25
CA GLU A 21 -1.95 10.16 -22.59
C GLU A 21 -3.35 10.64 -23.01
N GLY A 22 -3.98 11.48 -22.18
CA GLY A 22 -5.34 12.00 -22.38
C GLY A 22 -6.44 10.98 -22.03
N VAL A 23 -6.14 9.95 -21.25
CA VAL A 23 -7.11 8.93 -20.85
C VAL A 23 -7.86 9.39 -19.61
N GLU A 24 -9.18 9.41 -19.68
CA GLU A 24 -10.06 9.80 -18.57
C GLU A 24 -9.81 8.95 -17.33
N ALA A 25 -9.72 9.61 -16.18
CA ALA A 25 -9.52 9.00 -14.88
C ALA A 25 -10.71 8.13 -14.46
N GLN A 26 -10.41 7.06 -13.72
CA GLN A 26 -11.42 6.13 -13.20
C GLN A 26 -10.91 5.45 -11.93
N SER A 27 -11.77 4.60 -11.36
CA SER A 27 -11.44 3.71 -10.25
C SER A 27 -11.72 2.27 -10.68
N TRP A 28 -10.89 1.32 -10.26
CA TRP A 28 -11.02 -0.09 -10.59
C TRP A 28 -10.43 -1.00 -9.50
N ASP A 29 -10.84 -2.26 -9.50
CA ASP A 29 -10.29 -3.27 -8.59
C ASP A 29 -8.95 -3.77 -9.12
N LEU A 30 -7.93 -3.76 -8.27
CA LEU A 30 -6.67 -4.48 -8.47
C LEU A 30 -6.79 -5.87 -7.83
N VAL A 31 -7.31 -5.93 -6.61
CA VAL A 31 -7.59 -7.17 -5.89
C VAL A 31 -9.04 -7.15 -5.43
N HIS A 32 -9.79 -8.19 -5.77
CA HIS A 32 -11.17 -8.38 -5.33
C HIS A 32 -11.27 -9.67 -4.52
N ASN A 33 -11.69 -9.56 -3.26
CA ASN A 33 -11.81 -10.67 -2.31
C ASN A 33 -10.56 -11.56 -2.26
N GLY A 34 -9.37 -10.94 -2.25
CA GLY A 34 -8.08 -11.63 -2.20
C GLY A 34 -7.59 -12.18 -3.55
N THR A 35 -8.36 -12.04 -4.62
CA THR A 35 -7.97 -12.47 -5.97
C THR A 35 -7.48 -11.27 -6.79
N LEU A 36 -6.34 -11.40 -7.46
CA LEU A 36 -5.88 -10.40 -8.44
C LEU A 36 -6.85 -10.37 -9.63
N VAL A 37 -7.44 -9.21 -9.91
CA VAL A 37 -8.44 -9.04 -10.97
C VAL A 37 -8.13 -7.89 -11.94
N GLY A 38 -7.15 -7.06 -11.62
CA GLY A 38 -6.83 -5.88 -12.43
C GLY A 38 -5.36 -5.51 -12.42
N TYR A 39 -4.99 -4.79 -13.47
CA TYR A 39 -3.64 -4.26 -13.68
C TYR A 39 -3.68 -2.73 -13.78
N GLN A 40 -2.53 -2.09 -13.78
CA GLN A 40 -2.37 -0.67 -14.06
C GLN A 40 -1.80 -0.57 -15.47
N LEU A 41 -2.51 0.09 -16.38
CA LEU A 41 -2.22 0.01 -17.82
C LEU A 41 -2.18 1.41 -18.41
N ASP A 42 -1.13 1.69 -19.18
CA ASP A 42 -1.13 2.76 -20.18
C ASP A 42 -1.80 2.26 -21.48
N ARG A 43 -1.91 3.11 -22.50
CA ARG A 43 -2.60 2.76 -23.75
C ARG A 43 -1.89 1.64 -24.51
N ALA A 44 -0.56 1.64 -24.52
CA ALA A 44 0.22 0.63 -25.23
C ALA A 44 0.04 -0.74 -24.58
N MET A 45 0.15 -0.83 -23.25
CA MET A 45 -0.08 -2.06 -22.49
C MET A 45 -1.52 -2.55 -22.62
N ALA A 46 -2.51 -1.64 -22.57
CA ALA A 46 -3.90 -2.02 -22.75
C ALA A 46 -4.12 -2.68 -24.11
N ALA A 47 -3.56 -2.12 -25.19
CA ALA A 47 -3.64 -2.70 -26.52
C ALA A 47 -2.91 -4.05 -26.61
N GLU A 48 -1.70 -4.16 -26.06
CA GLU A 48 -0.88 -5.38 -26.09
C GLU A 48 -1.55 -6.55 -25.37
N PHE A 49 -2.14 -6.30 -24.19
CA PHE A 49 -2.78 -7.32 -23.38
C PHE A 49 -4.28 -7.51 -23.68
N GLY A 50 -4.79 -6.88 -24.75
CA GLY A 50 -6.17 -7.07 -25.20
C GLY A 50 -7.24 -6.44 -24.29
N HIS A 51 -6.88 -5.43 -23.50
CA HIS A 51 -7.84 -4.63 -22.74
C HIS A 51 -8.49 -3.58 -23.64
N PRO A 52 -9.78 -3.27 -23.43
CA PRO A 52 -10.50 -2.30 -24.27
C PRO A 52 -9.96 -0.87 -24.17
N ARG A 53 -9.35 -0.51 -23.02
CA ARG A 53 -8.73 0.79 -22.79
C ARG A 53 -7.73 0.78 -21.64
N SER A 54 -6.88 1.80 -21.59
CA SER A 54 -6.09 2.19 -20.42
C SER A 54 -6.99 2.57 -19.23
N ASN A 55 -6.48 2.35 -18.03
CA ASN A 55 -7.13 2.78 -16.79
C ASN A 55 -6.73 4.18 -16.30
N GLY A 56 -6.06 4.96 -17.15
CA GLY A 56 -5.63 6.31 -16.78
C GLY A 56 -4.35 6.31 -15.93
N SER A 57 -3.50 5.30 -16.14
CA SER A 57 -2.27 5.09 -15.36
C SER A 57 -1.01 5.58 -16.08
N ALA A 58 -1.09 6.40 -17.13
CA ALA A 58 0.08 6.97 -17.75
C ALA A 58 0.49 8.28 -17.07
N TYR A 59 1.78 8.48 -16.83
CA TYR A 59 2.29 9.75 -16.30
C TYR A 59 3.69 10.08 -16.81
N ALA A 60 3.93 11.37 -17.03
CA ALA A 60 5.22 11.99 -17.31
C ALA A 60 5.44 13.17 -16.36
N ASP A 61 6.63 13.27 -15.76
CA ASP A 61 6.98 14.39 -14.87
C ASP A 61 7.37 15.68 -15.61
N SER A 62 7.44 15.64 -16.96
CA SER A 62 7.60 16.82 -17.80
C SER A 62 7.11 16.56 -19.22
N ALA A 63 6.80 17.63 -19.96
CA ALA A 63 6.42 17.55 -21.38
C ALA A 63 7.56 17.01 -22.29
N GLY A 64 8.79 16.97 -21.81
CA GLY A 64 9.94 16.42 -22.54
C GLY A 64 10.16 14.92 -22.30
N HIS A 65 9.41 14.31 -21.39
CA HIS A 65 9.52 12.89 -21.07
C HIS A 65 8.36 12.08 -21.64
N THR A 66 8.68 10.86 -22.07
CA THR A 66 7.67 9.90 -22.50
C THR A 66 6.83 9.47 -21.29
N ALA A 67 5.51 9.56 -21.41
CA ALA A 67 4.61 9.02 -20.40
C ALA A 67 4.82 7.51 -20.28
N ILE A 68 4.88 7.02 -19.05
CA ILE A 68 5.01 5.59 -18.74
C ILE A 68 3.90 5.16 -17.79
N GLN A 69 3.59 3.86 -17.75
CA GLN A 69 2.71 3.32 -16.71
C GLN A 69 3.22 3.68 -15.31
N ARG A 70 2.39 4.36 -14.51
CA ARG A 70 2.61 4.76 -13.11
C ARG A 70 1.44 4.34 -12.23
N MET A 71 1.71 4.26 -10.92
CA MET A 71 0.69 3.88 -9.96
C MET A 71 -0.39 4.96 -9.84
N PRO A 72 -1.68 4.58 -9.79
CA PRO A 72 -2.75 5.46 -9.31
C PRO A 72 -2.64 5.64 -7.80
N ASN A 73 -3.66 6.21 -7.15
CA ASN A 73 -3.81 6.02 -5.72
C ASN A 73 -4.16 4.54 -5.48
N VAL A 74 -3.28 3.79 -4.81
CA VAL A 74 -3.47 2.35 -4.56
C VAL A 74 -3.84 2.14 -3.11
N SER A 75 -5.06 1.67 -2.85
CA SER A 75 -5.61 1.64 -1.49
C SER A 75 -6.23 0.31 -1.13
N LEU A 76 -5.93 -0.19 0.07
CA LEU A 76 -6.74 -1.22 0.72
C LEU A 76 -8.04 -0.57 1.21
N LEU A 77 -9.19 -1.13 0.82
CA LEU A 77 -10.48 -0.60 1.26
C LEU A 77 -10.78 -1.01 2.71
N PRO A 78 -11.36 -0.10 3.52
CA PRO A 78 -11.90 -0.47 4.82
C PRO A 78 -13.06 -1.46 4.68
N ALA A 79 -13.28 -2.30 5.70
CA ALA A 79 -14.54 -3.03 5.80
C ALA A 79 -15.66 -2.03 6.18
N PRO A 80 -16.76 -1.92 5.43
CA PRO A 80 -17.80 -0.92 5.70
C PRO A 80 -18.31 -0.92 7.16
N ASP A 81 -18.53 -2.11 7.71
CA ASP A 81 -18.96 -2.35 9.09
C ASP A 81 -17.81 -2.92 9.95
N GLY A 82 -16.56 -2.61 9.57
CA GLY A 82 -15.38 -3.10 10.26
C GLY A 82 -15.18 -2.47 11.64
N PRO A 83 -14.41 -3.13 12.52
CA PRO A 83 -14.10 -2.62 13.85
C PRO A 83 -13.30 -1.31 13.77
N ASP A 84 -13.40 -0.49 14.80
CA ASP A 84 -12.46 0.60 15.02
C ASP A 84 -11.10 0.08 15.52
N LEU A 85 -10.17 1.01 15.77
CA LEU A 85 -8.82 0.64 16.21
C LEU A 85 -8.82 -0.10 17.56
N GLU A 86 -9.69 0.29 18.50
CA GLU A 86 -9.78 -0.37 19.81
C GLU A 86 -10.32 -1.79 19.67
N GLY A 87 -11.32 -2.01 18.82
CA GLY A 87 -11.86 -3.32 18.49
C GLY A 87 -10.82 -4.24 17.85
N LEU A 88 -10.00 -3.72 16.92
CA LEU A 88 -8.88 -4.48 16.35
C LEU A 88 -7.84 -4.85 17.40
N ILE A 89 -7.40 -3.90 18.23
CA ILE A 89 -6.42 -4.15 19.30
C ILE A 89 -6.96 -5.16 20.31
N GLY A 90 -8.25 -5.07 20.67
CA GLY A 90 -8.94 -5.98 21.57
C GLY A 90 -8.94 -7.44 21.10
N GLY A 91 -8.88 -7.66 19.79
CA GLY A 91 -8.78 -9.00 19.18
C GLY A 91 -7.38 -9.61 19.17
N VAL A 92 -6.34 -8.88 19.59
CA VAL A 92 -4.95 -9.35 19.54
C VAL A 92 -4.46 -9.74 20.94
N GLU A 93 -4.18 -11.04 21.14
CA GLU A 93 -3.66 -11.54 22.42
C GLU A 93 -2.22 -11.09 22.68
N ASP A 94 -1.35 -11.22 21.67
CA ASP A 94 0.05 -10.83 21.77
C ASP A 94 0.58 -10.35 20.43
N GLY A 95 0.99 -9.08 20.35
CA GLY A 95 1.34 -8.48 19.05
C GLY A 95 2.07 -7.14 19.16
N ILE A 96 2.30 -6.51 18.02
CA ILE A 96 2.87 -5.17 17.92
C ILE A 96 1.92 -4.31 17.10
N TYR A 97 1.47 -3.20 17.67
CA TYR A 97 0.80 -2.15 16.92
C TYR A 97 1.85 -1.22 16.31
N VAL A 98 1.91 -1.17 14.98
CA VAL A 98 2.83 -0.33 14.19
C VAL A 98 2.08 0.92 13.74
N VAL A 99 2.64 2.09 14.00
CA VAL A 99 2.04 3.38 13.61
C VAL A 99 2.99 4.17 12.71
N GLY A 100 2.46 4.57 11.55
CA GLY A 100 3.18 5.32 10.54
C GLY A 100 4.26 4.50 9.83
N ASP A 101 4.81 5.09 8.78
CA ASP A 101 5.89 4.55 7.97
C ASP A 101 7.21 5.27 8.26
N LYS A 102 8.34 4.57 8.13
CA LYS A 102 9.67 5.18 8.30
C LYS A 102 10.69 4.72 7.28
N SER A 103 10.84 3.42 7.08
CA SER A 103 11.75 2.88 6.06
C SER A 103 11.13 1.67 5.40
N TRP A 104 11.35 1.57 4.10
CA TRP A 104 10.90 0.48 3.25
C TRP A 104 12.06 -0.06 2.43
N SER A 105 12.24 -1.38 2.45
CA SER A 105 13.17 -2.09 1.59
C SER A 105 12.45 -3.25 0.95
N ILE A 106 12.60 -3.39 -0.37
CA ILE A 106 12.03 -4.48 -1.17
C ILE A 106 13.09 -5.01 -2.12
N ASP A 107 13.07 -6.31 -2.39
CA ASP A 107 13.98 -6.90 -3.37
C ASP A 107 13.56 -6.59 -4.82
N MET A 108 14.45 -6.89 -5.77
CA MET A 108 14.21 -6.60 -7.19
C MET A 108 13.06 -7.40 -7.81
N GLN A 109 12.73 -8.57 -7.25
CA GLN A 109 11.60 -9.38 -7.69
C GLN A 109 10.27 -8.95 -7.05
N ARG A 110 10.33 -8.07 -6.04
CA ARG A 110 9.21 -7.60 -5.22
C ARG A 110 8.57 -8.76 -4.46
N PHE A 111 9.37 -9.80 -4.23
CA PHE A 111 8.98 -11.01 -3.53
C PHE A 111 9.19 -10.82 -2.03
N ASN A 112 10.32 -10.25 -1.61
CA ASN A 112 10.64 -10.00 -0.21
C ASN A 112 10.57 -8.51 0.15
N PHE A 113 10.18 -8.23 1.40
CA PHE A 113 10.25 -6.89 1.95
C PHE A 113 10.70 -6.87 3.42
N GLN A 114 11.25 -5.73 3.84
CA GLN A 114 11.51 -5.39 5.24
C GLN A 114 11.07 -3.94 5.49
N PHE A 115 10.12 -3.75 6.40
CA PHE A 115 9.57 -2.44 6.74
C PHE A 115 9.70 -2.13 8.23
N THR A 116 9.61 -0.83 8.55
CA THR A 116 9.59 -0.30 9.92
C THR A 116 8.65 0.92 9.97
N GLY A 117 8.16 1.24 11.16
CA GLY A 117 7.26 2.34 11.42
C GLY A 117 7.86 3.46 12.27
N GLN A 118 7.05 4.47 12.56
CA GLN A 118 7.46 5.63 13.36
C GLN A 118 7.32 5.36 14.85
N ARG A 119 6.27 4.64 15.26
CA ARG A 119 6.00 4.26 16.65
C ARG A 119 5.53 2.82 16.73
N PHE A 120 5.84 2.17 17.84
CA PHE A 120 5.44 0.80 18.11
C PHE A 120 4.89 0.68 19.53
N TYR A 121 3.84 -0.11 19.68
CA TYR A 121 3.26 -0.44 20.99
C TYR A 121 3.12 -1.94 21.10
N ARG A 122 3.49 -2.52 22.25
CA ARG A 122 3.19 -3.92 22.52
C ARG A 122 1.68 -4.06 22.75
N ILE A 123 1.08 -5.12 22.22
CA ILE A 123 -0.26 -5.54 22.60
C ILE A 123 -0.14 -6.77 23.49
N ARG A 124 -0.84 -6.79 24.63
CA ARG A 124 -0.98 -7.94 25.53
C ARG A 124 -2.43 -8.05 26.00
N ALA A 125 -3.03 -9.23 25.85
CA ALA A 125 -4.41 -9.53 26.23
C ALA A 125 -5.40 -8.46 25.74
N GLY A 126 -5.31 -8.09 24.46
CA GLY A 126 -6.21 -7.12 23.83
C GLY A 126 -5.99 -5.67 24.24
N ARG A 127 -4.83 -5.32 24.84
CA ARG A 127 -4.54 -3.97 25.34
C ARG A 127 -3.14 -3.52 25.02
N LEU A 128 -2.95 -2.21 24.83
CA LEU A 128 -1.62 -1.62 24.69
C LEU A 128 -0.85 -1.76 26.02
N ALA A 129 0.33 -2.36 25.94
CA ALA A 129 1.21 -2.69 27.05
C ALA A 129 2.51 -1.85 27.03
N GLY A 130 2.41 -0.60 26.57
CA GLY A 130 3.53 0.33 26.48
C GLY A 130 4.22 0.36 25.12
N GLN A 131 5.07 1.38 24.95
CA GLN A 131 5.83 1.58 23.72
C GLN A 131 7.06 0.67 23.67
N VAL A 132 7.40 0.24 22.46
CA VAL A 132 8.65 -0.46 22.16
C VAL A 132 9.36 0.26 21.02
N LYS A 133 10.63 -0.07 20.78
CA LYS A 133 11.45 0.52 19.71
C LYS A 133 12.25 -0.56 18.99
N ASP A 134 12.95 -0.15 17.93
CA ASP A 134 13.86 -1.00 17.16
C ASP A 134 13.14 -2.22 16.54
N VAL A 135 11.90 -2.01 16.07
CA VAL A 135 11.08 -3.04 15.45
C VAL A 135 11.20 -2.94 13.92
N ALA A 136 11.50 -4.07 13.29
CA ALA A 136 11.34 -4.27 11.85
C ALA A 136 10.51 -5.53 11.61
N TYR A 137 9.73 -5.56 10.55
CA TYR A 137 8.99 -6.76 10.15
C TYR A 137 9.35 -7.14 8.72
N GLN A 138 9.44 -8.44 8.48
CA GLN A 138 9.84 -9.03 7.21
C GLN A 138 8.85 -10.11 6.81
N ALA A 139 8.59 -10.20 5.51
CA ALA A 139 7.84 -11.30 4.94
C ALA A 139 8.05 -11.36 3.43
N THR A 140 7.56 -12.43 2.83
CA THR A 140 7.25 -12.41 1.40
C THR A 140 5.93 -11.66 1.19
N THR A 141 5.80 -11.00 0.05
CA THR A 141 4.61 -10.17 -0.26
C THR A 141 3.33 -10.99 -0.19
N THR A 142 3.31 -12.19 -0.76
CA THR A 142 2.10 -13.04 -0.80
C THR A 142 1.76 -13.61 0.56
N ASP A 143 2.75 -14.05 1.36
CA ASP A 143 2.47 -14.62 2.68
C ASP A 143 1.95 -13.56 3.65
N PHE A 144 2.50 -12.34 3.60
CA PHE A 144 2.03 -11.22 4.41
C PHE A 144 0.57 -10.87 4.12
N TRP A 145 0.23 -10.64 2.85
CA TRP A 145 -1.15 -10.32 2.49
C TRP A 145 -2.11 -11.50 2.71
N GLY A 146 -1.61 -12.73 2.58
CA GLY A 146 -2.35 -13.95 2.89
C GLY A 146 -2.60 -14.17 4.39
N SER A 147 -1.78 -13.60 5.27
CA SER A 147 -1.94 -13.70 6.73
C SER A 147 -2.81 -12.60 7.34
N MET A 148 -3.47 -11.79 6.51
CA MET A 148 -4.39 -10.76 6.98
C MET A 148 -5.68 -11.39 7.52
N ILE A 149 -5.89 -11.30 8.83
CA ILE A 149 -7.05 -11.90 9.52
C ILE A 149 -8.16 -10.91 9.83
N ALA A 150 -7.87 -9.60 9.86
CA ALA A 150 -8.86 -8.56 10.08
C ALA A 150 -8.49 -7.26 9.37
N VAL A 151 -9.50 -6.52 8.94
CA VAL A 151 -9.38 -5.18 8.37
C VAL A 151 -10.33 -4.23 9.10
N GLY A 152 -9.85 -3.04 9.41
CA GLY A 152 -10.58 -2.02 10.14
C GLY A 152 -11.67 -1.35 9.32
N GLY A 153 -12.56 -0.70 10.04
CA GLY A 153 -13.62 0.13 9.49
C GLY A 153 -13.14 1.47 8.95
N PRO A 154 -14.05 2.28 8.38
CA PRO A 154 -13.72 3.58 7.79
C PRO A 154 -13.05 4.55 8.77
N SER A 155 -13.32 4.43 10.07
CA SER A 155 -12.72 5.24 11.14
C SER A 155 -11.20 5.04 11.29
N THR A 156 -10.67 3.95 10.73
CA THR A 156 -9.23 3.62 10.79
C THR A 156 -8.47 3.96 9.51
N TYR A 157 -9.18 4.40 8.47
CA TYR A 157 -8.61 4.66 7.16
C TYR A 157 -7.77 5.94 7.16
N LEU A 158 -6.55 5.83 6.61
CA LEU A 158 -5.67 6.96 6.35
C LEU A 158 -5.20 6.93 4.91
N LEU A 159 -5.29 8.07 4.22
CA LEU A 159 -4.67 8.29 2.93
C LEU A 159 -3.29 8.94 3.12
N GLY A 160 -2.24 8.16 2.92
CA GLY A 160 -0.86 8.65 2.88
C GLY A 160 -0.41 8.96 1.45
N GLY A 161 0.81 9.48 1.31
CA GLY A 161 1.41 9.67 -0.01
C GLY A 161 2.86 10.09 0.03
N ALA A 162 3.53 9.92 -1.10
CA ALA A 162 4.93 10.27 -1.31
C ALA A 162 5.09 10.99 -2.66
N PHE A 163 5.88 12.07 -2.66
CA PHE A 163 6.14 12.86 -3.87
C PHE A 163 7.28 12.30 -4.74
N ASN A 164 8.03 11.33 -4.23
CA ASN A 164 9.31 10.92 -4.78
C ASN A 164 9.32 9.48 -5.31
N CYS A 165 8.18 8.94 -5.76
CA CYS A 165 8.14 7.62 -6.38
C CYS A 165 8.91 7.66 -7.71
N GLY A 166 10.02 6.90 -7.81
CA GLY A 166 10.85 6.84 -9.01
C GLY A 166 10.52 5.65 -9.92
N LYS A 167 10.47 5.86 -11.24
CA LYS A 167 10.37 4.79 -12.26
C LYS A 167 10.96 5.24 -13.60
N GLY A 168 11.41 4.30 -14.42
CA GLY A 168 11.83 4.54 -15.81
C GLY A 168 13.34 4.72 -15.99
N GLN A 169 13.78 4.71 -17.25
CA GLN A 169 15.14 5.05 -17.68
C GLN A 169 15.03 5.81 -19.03
N PRO A 170 15.27 7.14 -19.09
CA PRO A 170 15.68 8.04 -18.00
C PRO A 170 14.67 8.07 -16.83
N GLY A 171 15.18 8.26 -15.62
CA GLY A 171 14.38 8.21 -14.39
C GLY A 171 13.38 9.35 -14.31
N GLN A 172 12.15 9.03 -13.91
CA GLN A 172 11.06 9.97 -13.69
C GLN A 172 10.50 9.86 -12.26
N VAL A 173 10.05 10.98 -11.71
CA VAL A 173 9.48 11.07 -10.36
C VAL A 173 7.98 11.40 -10.42
N ALA A 174 7.15 10.64 -9.70
CA ALA A 174 5.71 10.96 -9.61
C ALA A 174 5.24 11.03 -8.16
N PRO A 175 4.24 11.89 -7.90
CA PRO A 175 3.42 11.79 -6.70
C PRO A 175 2.56 10.51 -6.72
N VAL A 176 2.50 9.83 -5.58
CA VAL A 176 1.64 8.66 -5.37
C VAL A 176 0.95 8.75 -4.01
N SER A 177 -0.27 8.22 -3.92
CA SER A 177 -0.92 8.01 -2.63
C SER A 177 -1.26 6.55 -2.39
N HIS A 178 -1.28 6.20 -1.10
CA HIS A 178 -1.63 4.89 -0.63
C HIS A 178 -2.58 5.01 0.54
N GLY A 179 -3.79 4.48 0.37
CA GLY A 179 -4.80 4.43 1.41
C GLY A 179 -4.77 3.09 2.14
N CYS A 180 -4.86 3.11 3.46
CA CYS A 180 -4.95 1.87 4.22
C CYS A 180 -5.76 2.09 5.51
N PRO A 181 -6.76 1.24 5.80
CA PRO A 181 -7.27 1.06 7.16
C PRO A 181 -6.23 0.39 8.04
N ALA A 182 -6.45 0.41 9.36
CA ALA A 182 -5.74 -0.50 10.23
C ALA A 182 -6.08 -1.95 9.85
N ALA A 183 -5.11 -2.85 9.87
CA ALA A 183 -5.30 -4.26 9.55
C ALA A 183 -4.45 -5.12 10.49
N VAL A 184 -4.90 -6.36 10.71
CA VAL A 184 -4.24 -7.32 11.59
C VAL A 184 -3.71 -8.46 10.73
N PHE A 185 -2.42 -8.74 10.92
CA PHE A 185 -1.69 -9.79 10.21
C PHE A 185 -1.13 -10.76 11.24
N GLU A 186 -1.34 -12.05 11.03
CA GLU A 186 -0.80 -13.09 11.89
C GLU A 186 0.53 -13.65 11.34
N SER A 187 1.30 -14.31 12.20
CA SER A 187 2.50 -15.05 11.82
C SER A 187 3.56 -14.24 11.05
N VAL A 188 3.60 -12.92 11.24
CA VAL A 188 4.60 -12.04 10.61
C VAL A 188 5.90 -12.10 11.40
N ASN A 189 7.03 -12.27 10.71
CA ASN A 189 8.34 -12.25 11.33
C ASN A 189 8.70 -10.83 11.80
N VAL A 190 8.94 -10.66 13.10
CA VAL A 190 9.28 -9.38 13.73
C VAL A 190 10.67 -9.48 14.37
N LEU A 191 11.55 -8.57 13.97
CA LEU A 191 12.94 -8.50 14.39
C LEU A 191 13.19 -7.32 15.32
N ASN A 192 14.22 -7.47 16.17
CA ASN A 192 14.82 -6.36 16.90
C ASN A 192 16.02 -5.83 16.10
N SER A 193 15.87 -4.68 15.44
CA SER A 193 16.89 -4.13 14.55
C SER A 193 18.20 -3.76 15.26
N ALA A 194 18.16 -3.46 16.56
CA ALA A 194 19.37 -3.17 17.32
C ALA A 194 20.20 -4.42 17.63
N GLN A 195 19.55 -5.58 17.80
CA GLN A 195 20.23 -6.86 18.02
C GLN A 195 20.80 -7.42 16.72
N GLU A 196 20.08 -7.27 15.60
CA GLU A 196 20.49 -7.78 14.29
C GLU A 196 21.57 -6.91 13.63
N GLY A 197 21.53 -5.58 13.81
CA GLY A 197 22.51 -4.67 13.21
C GLY A 197 23.89 -4.65 13.88
N GLY A 198 24.04 -5.33 15.02
CA GLY A 198 25.29 -5.44 15.78
C GLY A 198 26.07 -6.73 15.55
N ARG A 199 25.64 -7.57 14.60
CA ARG A 199 26.30 -8.82 14.22
C ARG A 199 27.00 -8.72 12.86
#